data_AF-A0A2V6I7P6-F1
#
_entry.id   AF-A0A2V6I7P6-F1
#
_cell.length_a   1.000
_cell.length_b   1.000
_cell.length_c   1.000
_cell.angle_alpha   90.00
_cell.angle_beta   90.00
_cell.angle_gamma   90.00
#
_symmetry.space_group_name_H-M   'P 1'
#
loop_
_entity.id
_entity.type
_entity.pdbx_description
1 polymer ?
#
loop_
_entity_poly.entity_id
_entity_poly.type
_entity_poly.pdbx_seq_one_letter_code
_entity_poly.pdbx_strand_id
1 'polypeptide(L)'
;MKRKRIVVMGFMGSMPIAGVIWQHIHYIVGLKHLGHDVYYVEDSARIPYNPETFEVTTEFDYTAGLLNRLAREFEFRNRWAF
;
A
#
# COMPACT_ATOMS: atom_id res chain seq x y z
N MET A 1 17.13 14.41 11.55
CA MET A 1 15.76 14.73 12.02
C MET A 1 15.38 13.79 13.17
N LYS A 2 14.45 14.16 14.06
CA LYS A 2 13.96 13.24 15.11
C LYS A 2 13.07 12.16 14.48
N ARG A 3 13.33 10.88 14.80
CA ARG A 3 12.47 9.76 14.35
C ARG A 3 11.02 9.96 14.79
N LYS A 4 10.09 9.65 13.90
CA LYS A 4 8.63 9.76 14.10
C LYS A 4 7.97 8.46 13.66
N ARG A 5 6.77 8.20 14.18
CA ARG A 5 5.86 7.19 13.65
C ARG A 5 4.90 7.87 12.69
N ILE A 6 4.80 7.35 11.46
CA ILE A 6 4.01 7.95 10.39
C ILE A 6 3.12 6.88 9.78
N VAL A 7 1.83 7.19 9.63
CA VAL A 7 0.88 6.38 8.89
C VAL A 7 0.65 7.05 7.54
N VAL A 8 0.96 6.35 6.46
CA VAL A 8 0.63 6.74 5.10
C VAL A 8 -0.72 6.11 4.77
N MET A 9 -1.76 6.92 4.72
CA MET A 9 -3.09 6.49 4.29
C MET A 9 -3.13 6.40 2.76
N GLY A 10 -3.90 5.47 2.22
CA GLY A 10 -3.97 5.32 0.77
C GLY A 10 -5.06 4.39 0.27
N PHE A 11 -4.94 4.05 -1.02
CA PHE A 11 -5.86 3.16 -1.72
C PHE A 11 -5.19 2.33 -2.83
N MET A 12 -3.90 1.99 -2.71
CA MET A 12 -3.14 1.37 -3.81
C MET A 12 -3.51 -0.10 -4.05
N GLY A 13 -3.95 -0.79 -3.01
CA GLY A 13 -4.47 -2.15 -3.04
C GLY A 13 -5.88 -2.19 -3.63
N SER A 14 -6.72 -1.19 -3.32
CA SER A 14 -8.06 -1.07 -3.94
C SER A 14 -8.05 -0.46 -5.35
N MET A 15 -6.98 0.23 -5.74
CA MET A 15 -6.75 0.73 -7.10
C MET A 15 -5.31 0.41 -7.56
N PRO A 16 -5.05 -0.85 -7.97
CA PRO A 16 -3.70 -1.35 -8.26
C PRO A 16 -3.17 -0.94 -9.65
N ILE A 17 -3.25 0.35 -9.96
CA ILE A 17 -2.71 0.93 -11.18
C ILE A 17 -1.29 1.44 -10.89
N ALA A 18 -0.35 1.21 -11.82
CA ALA A 18 1.07 1.51 -11.63
C ALA A 18 1.35 2.92 -11.09
N GLY A 19 0.65 3.94 -11.60
CA GLY A 19 0.78 5.31 -11.10
C GLY A 19 0.34 5.48 -9.64
N VAL A 20 -0.79 4.87 -9.26
CA VAL A 20 -1.30 4.92 -7.88
C VAL A 20 -0.35 4.17 -6.94
N ILE A 21 0.13 2.99 -7.34
CA ILE A 21 1.10 2.23 -6.55
C ILE A 21 2.37 3.07 -6.34
N TRP A 22 2.93 3.62 -7.42
CA TRP A 22 4.16 4.41 -7.35
C TRP A 22 4.02 5.61 -6.39
N GLN A 23 2.90 6.32 -6.43
CA GLN A 23 2.66 7.46 -5.53
C GLN A 23 2.76 7.08 -4.05
N HIS A 24 2.17 5.96 -3.64
CA HIS A 24 2.19 5.53 -2.23
C HIS A 24 3.56 4.95 -1.84
N ILE A 25 4.15 4.12 -2.71
CA ILE A 25 5.48 3.53 -2.47
C ILE A 25 6.54 4.63 -2.36
N HIS A 26 6.47 5.67 -3.19
CA HIS A 26 7.38 6.81 -3.13
C HIS A 26 7.40 7.45 -1.74
N TYR A 27 6.25 7.68 -1.11
CA TYR A 27 6.18 8.20 0.27
C TYR A 27 6.67 7.19 1.30
N ILE A 28 6.24 5.93 1.22
CA ILE A 28 6.64 4.89 2.18
C ILE A 28 8.18 4.75 2.19
N VAL A 29 8.78 4.59 1.02
CA VAL A 29 10.23 4.42 0.85
C VAL A 29 10.98 5.69 1.22
N GLY A 30 10.53 6.86 0.74
CA GLY A 30 11.18 8.14 1.04
C GLY A 30 11.21 8.44 2.54
N LEU A 31 10.08 8.26 3.23
CA LEU A 31 9.98 8.49 4.68
C LEU A 31 10.82 7.50 5.49
N LYS A 32 10.93 6.25 5.04
CA LYS A 32 11.83 5.27 5.64
C LYS A 32 13.30 5.66 5.49
N HIS A 33 13.71 6.11 4.30
CA HIS A 33 15.08 6.61 4.07
C HIS A 33 15.43 7.82 4.93
N LEU A 34 14.44 8.64 5.28
CA LEU A 34 14.59 9.75 6.23
C LEU A 34 14.67 9.30 7.70
N GLY A 35 14.58 8.00 7.98
CA GLY A 35 14.75 7.40 9.31
C GLY A 35 13.45 7.30 10.13
N HIS A 36 12.27 7.37 9.50
CA HIS A 36 10.97 7.27 10.19
C HIS A 36 10.46 5.83 10.32
N ASP A 37 9.57 5.62 11.30
CA ASP A 37 8.83 4.38 11.52
C ASP A 37 7.51 4.45 10.73
N VAL A 38 7.49 3.89 9.52
CA VAL A 38 6.39 4.09 8.56
C VAL A 38 5.46 2.88 8.52
N TYR A 39 4.15 3.15 8.46
CA TYR A 39 3.07 2.18 8.28
C TYR A 39 2.20 2.61 7.10
N TYR A 40 1.62 1.65 6.39
CA TYR A 40 0.66 1.88 5.32
C TYR A 40 -0.73 1.40 5.72
N VAL A 41 -1.79 2.19 5.54
CA VAL A 41 -3.15 1.75 5.90
C VAL A 41 -4.13 2.18 4.82
N GLU A 42 -4.98 1.25 4.38
CA GLU A 42 -6.17 1.58 3.61
C GLU A 42 -7.40 1.50 4.54
N ASP A 43 -8.17 2.58 4.58
CA ASP A 43 -9.46 2.64 5.29
C ASP A 43 -10.42 3.44 4.41
N SER A 44 -10.65 2.93 3.20
CA SER A 44 -11.35 3.66 2.14
C SER A 44 -12.80 3.20 1.93
N ALA A 45 -13.22 2.12 2.60
CA ALA A 45 -14.49 1.42 2.36
C ALA A 45 -14.75 1.07 0.88
N ARG A 46 -13.68 1.04 0.05
CA ARG A 46 -13.78 0.77 -1.39
C ARG A 46 -13.81 -0.73 -1.64
N ILE A 47 -14.65 -1.12 -2.59
CA ILE A 47 -14.56 -2.43 -3.22
C ILE A 47 -13.36 -2.38 -4.19
N PRO A 48 -12.40 -3.32 -4.09
CA PRO A 48 -11.17 -3.28 -4.88
C PRO A 48 -11.44 -3.52 -6.36
N TYR A 49 -10.62 -2.90 -7.20
CA TYR A 49 -10.54 -3.20 -8.63
C TYR A 49 -9.51 -4.30 -8.87
N ASN A 50 -9.91 -5.37 -9.56
CA ASN A 50 -9.01 -6.41 -10.03
C ASN A 50 -8.55 -6.08 -11.47
N PRO A 51 -7.25 -5.78 -11.70
CA PRO A 51 -6.75 -5.38 -13.01
C PRO A 51 -6.54 -6.57 -13.96
N GLU A 52 -6.63 -7.81 -13.48
CA GLU A 52 -6.54 -9.02 -14.33
C GLU A 52 -7.90 -9.34 -14.97
N THR A 53 -8.99 -9.15 -14.23
CA THR A 53 -10.36 -9.39 -14.72
C THR A 53 -11.04 -8.13 -15.24
N PHE A 54 -10.49 -6.95 -14.94
CA PHE A 54 -11.07 -5.64 -15.26
C PHE A 54 -12.41 -5.36 -14.56
N GLU A 55 -12.56 -5.86 -13.33
CA GLU A 55 -13.82 -5.75 -12.57
C GLU A 55 -13.60 -5.13 -11.18
N VAL A 56 -14.63 -4.45 -10.68
CA VAL A 56 -14.75 -4.12 -9.26
C VAL A 56 -15.40 -5.33 -8.58
N THR A 57 -14.69 -5.93 -7.61
CA THR A 57 -15.04 -7.24 -7.07
C THR A 57 -14.92 -7.29 -5.55
N THR A 58 -15.72 -8.13 -4.91
CA THR A 58 -15.63 -8.42 -3.46
C THR A 58 -14.59 -9.49 -3.14
N GLU A 59 -13.83 -9.98 -4.14
CA GLU A 59 -12.70 -10.87 -3.94
C GLU A 59 -11.43 -10.06 -3.63
N PHE A 60 -10.77 -10.38 -2.52
CA PHE A 60 -9.64 -9.60 -2.00
C PHE A 60 -8.27 -10.26 -2.23
N ASP A 61 -8.23 -11.44 -2.85
CA ASP A 61 -6.99 -12.21 -3.03
C ASP A 61 -5.93 -11.44 -3.83
N TYR A 62 -6.35 -10.76 -4.91
CA TYR A 62 -5.42 -9.94 -5.71
C TYR A 62 -4.82 -8.82 -4.88
N THR A 63 -5.67 -8.07 -4.16
CA THR A 63 -5.23 -6.96 -3.30
C THR A 63 -4.30 -7.43 -2.19
N ALA A 64 -4.66 -8.51 -1.48
CA ALA A 64 -3.84 -9.07 -0.42
C ALA A 64 -2.49 -9.58 -0.98
N GLY A 65 -2.50 -10.26 -2.12
CA GLY A 65 -1.30 -10.73 -2.81
C GLY A 65 -0.38 -9.59 -3.26
N LEU A 66 -0.95 -8.55 -3.85
CA LEU A 66 -0.22 -7.35 -4.27
C LEU A 66 0.43 -6.65 -3.08
N LEU A 67 -0.32 -6.35 -2.03
CA LEU A 67 0.19 -5.66 -0.85
C LEU A 67 1.27 -6.48 -0.15
N ASN A 68 1.11 -7.81 -0.06
CA ASN A 68 2.14 -8.69 0.49
C ASN A 68 3.43 -8.69 -0.35
N ARG A 69 3.30 -8.71 -1.69
CA ARG A 69 4.45 -8.62 -2.61
C ARG A 69 5.18 -7.29 -2.45
N LEU A 70 4.46 -6.16 -2.52
CA LEU A 70 5.03 -4.83 -2.37
C LEU A 70 5.68 -4.64 -0.99
N ALA A 71 5.04 -5.13 0.07
CA ALA A 71 5.57 -5.06 1.44
C ALA A 71 6.89 -5.83 1.58
N ARG A 72 7.03 -6.96 0.88
CA ARG A 72 8.29 -7.72 0.80
C ARG A 72 9.35 -6.94 0.02
N GLU A 73 8.99 -6.40 -1.13
CA GLU A 73 9.91 -5.70 -2.05
C GLU A 73 10.46 -4.39 -1.48
N PHE A 74 9.61 -3.57 -0.85
CA PHE A 74 9.98 -2.27 -0.28
C PHE A 74 10.13 -2.29 1.26
N GLU A 75 10.26 -3.49 1.82
CA GLU A 75 10.62 -3.76 3.21
C GLU A 75 9.67 -3.16 4.26
N PHE A 76 8.37 -3.08 3.99
CA PHE A 76 7.35 -2.66 4.96
C PHE A 76 6.47 -3.83 5.43
N ARG A 77 7.03 -5.05 5.43
CA ARG A 77 6.38 -6.25 5.99
C ARG A 77 5.91 -6.00 7.42
N ASN A 78 4.72 -6.52 7.75
CA ASN A 78 4.07 -6.38 9.06
C ASN A 78 3.79 -4.93 9.46
N ARG A 79 3.82 -3.98 8.51
CA ARG A 79 3.58 -2.55 8.73
C ARG A 79 2.55 -2.03 7.73
N TRP A 80 1.58 -2.87 7.39
CA TRP A 80 0.46 -2.48 6.54
C TRP A 80 -0.85 -3.10 7.01
N ALA A 81 -1.95 -2.42 6.71
CA ALA A 81 -3.31 -2.92 6.86
C ALA A 81 -4.14 -2.49 5.66
N PHE A 82 -5.11 -3.32 5.30
CA PHE A 82 -6.08 -3.10 4.24
C PHE A 82 -7.46 -3.50 4.76
#